data_AF-A0A661LH88-F1
#
_entry.id   AF-A0A661LH88-F1
#
_cell.length_a   1.000
_cell.length_b   1.000
_cell.length_c   1.000
_cell.angle_alpha   90.00
_cell.angle_beta   90.00
_cell.angle_gamma   90.00
#
_symmetry.space_group_name_H-M   'P 1'
#
loop_
_entity.id
_entity.type
_entity.pdbx_description
1 polymer ?
#
loop_
_entity_poly.entity_id
_entity_poly.type
_entity_poly.pdbx_seq_one_letter_code
_entity_poly.pdbx_strand_id
1 'polypeptide(L)' 'MTIRIGTRASKLALAQAKWVIDRITARYTDIKVDLIKITTNGDRII' A
#
# COMPACT_ATOMS: atom_id res chain seq x y z
N MET A 1 10.78 13.26 -0.87
CA MET A 1 10.74 12.27 0.23
C MET A 1 10.12 10.98 -0.31
N THR A 2 10.54 9.79 0.16
CA THR A 2 9.94 8.51 -0.29
C THR A 2 9.30 7.78 0.88
N ILE A 3 8.00 7.49 0.77
CA ILE A 3 7.21 6.74 1.76
C ILE A 3 7.00 5.33 1.25
N ARG A 4 7.22 4.33 2.10
CA ARG A 4 6.97 2.92 1.78
C ARG A 4 5.71 2.47 2.51
N ILE A 5 4.70 2.00 1.78
CA ILE A 5 3.44 1.45 2.33
C ILE A 5 3.47 -0.07 2.23
N GLY A 6 3.52 -0.73 3.38
CA GLY A 6 3.33 -2.17 3.47
C GLY A 6 1.85 -2.55 3.43
N THR A 7 1.45 -3.46 2.54
CA THR A 7 0.06 -3.98 2.48
C THR A 7 0.01 -5.49 2.21
N ARG A 8 -1.07 -6.15 2.62
CA ARG A 8 -1.32 -7.56 2.27
C ARG A 8 -1.52 -7.70 0.75
N ALA A 9 -1.25 -8.90 0.24
CA ALA A 9 -1.39 -9.18 -1.19
C ALA A 9 -2.83 -9.40 -1.67
N SER A 10 -3.82 -9.39 -0.75
CA SER A 10 -5.23 -9.57 -1.11
C SER A 10 -5.74 -8.41 -1.96
N LYS A 11 -6.69 -8.69 -2.87
CA LYS A 11 -7.25 -7.67 -3.78
C LYS A 11 -7.84 -6.47 -3.02
N LEU A 12 -8.51 -6.72 -1.90
CA LEU A 12 -9.07 -5.67 -1.06
C LEU A 12 -7.96 -4.79 -0.43
N ALA A 13 -6.90 -5.40 0.11
CA ALA A 13 -5.81 -4.67 0.74
C ALA A 13 -5.01 -3.83 -0.27
N LEU A 14 -4.86 -4.32 -1.51
CA LEU A 14 -4.27 -3.54 -2.60
C LEU A 14 -5.14 -2.34 -2.99
N ALA A 15 -6.45 -2.51 -3.07
CA ALA A 15 -7.37 -1.42 -3.37
C ALA A 15 -7.35 -0.33 -2.27
N GLN A 16 -7.35 -0.74 -1.00
CA GLN A 16 -7.22 0.16 0.15
C GLN A 16 -5.90 0.93 0.12
N ALA A 17 -4.78 0.24 -0.12
CA ALA A 17 -3.48 0.87 -0.19
C ALA A 17 -3.38 1.87 -1.36
N LYS A 18 -3.94 1.54 -2.53
CA LYS A 18 -4.00 2.46 -3.67
C LYS A 18 -4.81 3.71 -3.34
N TRP A 19 -5.96 3.56 -2.68
CA TRP A 19 -6.77 4.71 -2.24
C TRP A 19 -5.98 5.66 -1.33
N VAL A 20 -5.19 5.12 -0.38
CA VAL A 20 -4.32 5.94 0.48
C VAL A 20 -3.23 6.64 -0.35
N ILE A 21 -2.59 5.94 -1.29
CA ILE A 21 -1.58 6.52 -2.19
C ILE A 21 -2.16 7.71 -2.96
N ASP A 22 -3.34 7.54 -3.57
CA ASP A 22 -3.99 8.58 -4.38
C ASP A 22 -4.28 9.82 -3.53
N ARG A 23 -4.63 9.67 -2.25
CA ARG A 23 -4.84 10.79 -1.33
C ARG A 23 -3.55 11.50 -0.95
N ILE A 24 -2.45 10.75 -0.76
CA ILE A 24 -1.14 11.33 -0.45
C ILE A 24 -0.60 12.10 -1.65
N THR A 25 -0.61 11.51 -2.83
CA THR A 25 -0.06 12.14 -4.05
C THR A 25 -0.89 13.33 -4.51
N ALA A 26 -2.20 13.32 -4.29
CA ALA A 26 -3.06 14.47 -4.54
C ALA A 26 -2.75 15.67 -3.63
N ARG A 27 -2.30 15.44 -2.39
CA ARG A 27 -1.98 16.51 -1.43
C ARG A 27 -0.51 16.94 -1.49
N TYR A 28 0.39 16.01 -1.79
CA TYR A 28 1.84 16.19 -1.77
C TYR A 28 2.44 15.65 -3.07
N THR A 29 2.66 16.54 -4.03
CA THR A 29 3.13 16.18 -5.38
C THR A 29 4.61 15.80 -5.43
N ASP A 30 5.38 16.14 -4.40
CA ASP A 30 6.82 15.88 -4.27
C ASP A 30 7.15 14.57 -3.52
N ILE A 31 6.13 13.90 -2.98
CA ILE A 31 6.28 12.64 -2.26
C ILE A 31 6.11 11.47 -3.23
N LYS A 32 7.12 10.59 -3.26
CA LYS A 32 7.02 9.29 -3.92
C LYS A 32 6.50 8.25 -2.93
N VAL A 33 5.60 7.39 -3.39
CA VAL A 33 5.05 6.31 -2.56
C VAL A 33 5.29 4.97 -3.22
N ASP A 34 5.97 4.08 -2.49
CA ASP A 34 6.27 2.72 -2.92
C ASP A 34 5.37 1.73 -2.18
N LEU A 35 4.70 0.85 -2.93
CA LEU A 35 3.84 -0.18 -2.36
C LEU A 35 4.60 -1.49 -2.20
N ILE A 36 4.76 -1.94 -0.97
CA ILE A 36 5.46 -3.17 -0.61
C ILE A 36 4.41 -4.22 -0.19
N LYS A 37 4.37 -5.33 -0.91
CA LYS A 37 3.52 -6.45 -0.54
C LYS A 37 4.17 -7.22 0.61
N ILE A 38 3.41 -7.47 1.66
CA ILE A 38 3.83 -8.27 2.81
C ILE A 38 2.91 -9.47 2.95
N THR A 39 3.51 -10.65 3.17
CA THR A 39 2.78 -11.89 3.45
C THR A 39 2.71 -12.08 4.96
N THR A 40 1.51 -12.24 5.48
CA THR A 40 1.29 -12.53 6.90
C THR A 40 1.04 -14.02 7.11
N ASN A 41 1.20 -14.52 8.34
CA ASN A 41 0.87 -15.92 8.65
C ASN A 41 -0.61 -16.24 8.37
N GLY A 42 -1.51 -15.28 8.54
CA GLY A 42 -2.93 -15.42 8.17
C GLY A 42 -3.18 -15.52 6.66
N ASP A 43 -2.22 -15.15 5.80
CA ASP A 43 -2.31 -15.40 4.35
C ASP A 43 -1.88 -16.84 3.98
N ARG A 44 -1.19 -17.56 4.88
CA ARG A 44 -0.70 -18.93 4.66
C ARG A 44 -1.71 -19.99 5.09
N ILE A 45 -2.67 -19.61 5.93
CA ILE A 45 -3.74 -20.50 6.41
C ILE A 45 -4.88 -20.39 5.40
N ILE A 46 -4.79 -21.19 4.35
CA ILE A 46 -5.87 -21.47 3.39
C ILE A 46 -6.42 -22.85 3.66
#